data_AF-A0A317ZZW6-F1
#
_entry.id   AF-A0A317ZZW6-F1
#
_cell.length_a   1.000
_cell.length_b   1.000
_cell.length_c   1.000
_cell.angle_alpha   90.00
_cell.angle_beta   90.00
_cell.angle_gamma   90.00
#
_symmetry.space_group_name_H-M   'P 1'
#
loop_
_entity.id
_entity.type
_entity.pdbx_description
1 polymer ?
#
loop_
_entity_poly.entity_id
_entity_poly.type
_entity_poly.pdbx_seq_one_letter_code
_entity_poly.pdbx_strand_id
1 'polypeptide(L)'
;MTINFTDDEYRLMRNELKASAINSLIRLMPMERGDAIFHISRVCNVSYGAVREWTKNGAPSKHVNTLLELAKSHDIRIYRYQLLPTRAVVNHWLNWCYEIDKDRHVSKHLFQHWKASMKKGRVA
;
A
#
# COMPACT_ATOMS: atom_id res chain seq x y z
N MET A 1 -14.74 19.43 8.80
CA MET A 1 -14.00 18.95 9.98
C MET A 1 -12.70 18.34 9.47
N THR A 2 -11.54 18.88 9.84
CA THR A 2 -10.25 18.31 9.41
C THR A 2 -9.89 17.17 10.36
N ILE A 3 -9.82 15.94 9.84
CA ILE A 3 -9.50 14.76 10.64
C ILE A 3 -7.99 14.69 10.79
N ASN A 4 -7.53 14.59 12.04
CA ASN A 4 -6.12 14.43 12.35
C ASN A 4 -5.83 12.94 12.56
N PHE A 5 -5.16 12.33 11.58
CA PHE A 5 -4.68 10.95 11.63
C PHE A 5 -3.38 10.85 12.42
N THR A 6 -3.22 9.76 13.14
CA THR A 6 -2.01 9.39 13.87
C THR A 6 -0.88 8.95 12.93
N ASP A 7 0.37 9.06 13.37
CA ASP A 7 1.51 8.61 12.57
C ASP A 7 1.48 7.10 12.30
N ASP A 8 0.87 6.31 13.19
CA ASP A 8 0.66 4.88 12.98
C ASP A 8 -0.36 4.61 11.85
N GLU A 9 -1.46 5.37 11.77
CA GLU A 9 -2.41 5.28 10.64
C GLU A 9 -1.73 5.63 9.32
N TYR A 10 -0.92 6.68 9.31
CA TYR A 10 -0.11 7.04 8.14
C TYR A 10 0.85 5.92 7.74
N ARG A 11 1.50 5.28 8.71
CA ARG A 11 2.45 4.18 8.47
C ARG A 11 1.74 2.95 7.91
N LEU A 12 0.61 2.56 8.49
CA LEU A 12 -0.14 1.37 8.08
C LEU A 12 -0.75 1.55 6.69
N MET A 13 -1.43 2.68 6.44
CA MET A 13 -1.97 2.98 5.10
C MET A 13 -0.86 3.05 4.04
N ARG A 14 0.30 3.63 4.39
CA ARG A 14 1.45 3.64 3.47
C ARG A 14 1.91 2.24 3.12
N ASN A 15 2.02 1.34 4.10
CA ASN A 15 2.43 -0.04 3.85
C ASN A 15 1.42 -0.79 2.98
N GLU A 16 0.13 -0.58 3.22
CA GLU A 16 -0.94 -1.18 2.42
C GLU A 16 -0.91 -0.71 0.96
N LEU A 17 -0.80 0.59 0.73
CA LEU A 17 -0.68 1.15 -0.62
C LEU A 17 0.54 0.60 -1.36
N LYS A 18 1.69 0.50 -0.67
CA LYS A 18 2.91 -0.07 -1.26
C LYS A 18 2.75 -1.55 -1.55
N ALA A 19 2.13 -2.32 -0.66
CA ALA A 19 1.85 -3.74 -0.86
C ALA A 19 0.89 -3.97 -2.04
N SER A 20 -0.15 -3.13 -2.16
CA SER A 20 -1.08 -3.13 -3.29
C SER A 20 -0.38 -2.85 -4.61
N ALA A 21 0.56 -1.89 -4.64
CA ALA A 21 1.38 -1.60 -5.82
C ALA A 21 2.27 -2.79 -6.23
N ILE A 22 2.89 -3.47 -5.27
CA ILE A 22 3.70 -4.68 -5.53
C ILE A 22 2.84 -5.82 -6.08
N ASN A 23 1.67 -6.07 -5.48
CA ASN A 23 0.77 -7.11 -5.97
C ASN A 23 0.23 -6.77 -7.38
N SER A 24 -0.01 -5.49 -7.66
CA SER A 24 -0.41 -5.04 -8.99
C SER A 24 0.68 -5.28 -10.01
N LEU A 25 1.94 -4.94 -9.70
CA LEU A 25 3.09 -5.23 -10.55
C LEU A 25 3.19 -6.73 -10.85
N ILE A 26 3.21 -7.58 -9.82
CA ILE A 26 3.29 -9.04 -9.95
C ILE A 26 2.17 -9.60 -10.82
N ARG A 27 0.93 -9.11 -10.64
CA ARG A 27 -0.24 -9.58 -11.40
C ARG A 27 -0.20 -9.16 -12.86
N LEU A 28 0.41 -8.02 -13.18
CA LEU A 28 0.46 -7.48 -14.53
C LEU A 28 1.66 -7.99 -15.34
N MET A 29 2.62 -8.67 -14.69
CA MET A 29 3.71 -9.32 -15.40
C MET A 29 3.19 -10.50 -16.23
N PRO A 30 3.66 -10.71 -17.47
CA PRO A 30 3.19 -11.77 -18.37
C PRO A 30 3.81 -13.13 -18.02
N MET A 31 3.71 -13.54 -16.75
CA MET A 31 4.25 -14.79 -16.23
C MET A 31 3.50 -15.21 -14.97
N GLU A 32 3.67 -16.46 -14.54
CA GLU A 32 3.07 -16.96 -13.32
C GLU A 32 3.54 -16.19 -12.09
N ARG A 33 2.69 -16.13 -11.06
CA ARG A 33 2.98 -15.36 -9.83
C ARG A 33 4.33 -15.73 -9.22
N GLY A 34 4.66 -17.03 -9.19
CA GLY A 34 5.94 -17.53 -8.68
C GLY A 34 7.14 -17.01 -9.48
N ASP A 35 7.02 -17.05 -10.80
CA ASP A 35 8.07 -16.59 -11.72
C ASP A 35 8.25 -15.06 -11.66
N ALA A 36 7.15 -14.30 -11.54
CA ALA A 36 7.20 -12.85 -11.34
C ALA A 36 7.95 -12.48 -10.04
N ILE A 37 7.65 -13.18 -8.94
CA ILE A 37 8.34 -12.97 -7.65
C ILE A 37 9.82 -13.35 -7.77
N PHE A 38 10.12 -14.47 -8.42
CA PHE A 38 11.50 -14.90 -8.66
C PHE A 38 12.26 -13.90 -9.53
N HIS A 39 11.65 -13.41 -10.60
CA HIS A 39 12.24 -12.41 -11.49
C HIS A 39 12.53 -11.09 -10.75
N ILE A 40 11.57 -10.58 -9.96
CA ILE A 40 11.78 -9.40 -9.10
C ILE A 40 12.95 -9.65 -8.14
N SER A 41 13.06 -10.85 -7.55
CA SER A 41 14.14 -11.18 -6.62
C SER A 41 15.52 -11.10 -7.27
N ARG A 42 15.64 -11.56 -8.53
CA ARG A 42 16.87 -11.50 -9.32
C ARG A 42 17.24 -10.06 -9.66
N VAL A 43 16.29 -9.29 -10.20
CA VAL A 43 16.53 -7.91 -10.64
C VAL A 43 16.83 -6.99 -9.45
N CYS A 44 16.19 -7.21 -8.30
CA CYS A 44 16.44 -6.44 -7.08
C CYS A 44 17.63 -6.97 -6.24
N ASN A 45 18.25 -8.09 -6.62
CA ASN A 45 19.30 -8.79 -5.86
C ASN A 45 18.89 -9.05 -4.39
N VAL A 46 17.74 -9.69 -4.19
CA VAL A 46 17.20 -10.06 -2.87
C VAL A 46 16.70 -11.50 -2.89
N SER A 47 16.39 -12.07 -1.72
CA SER A 47 15.80 -13.40 -1.64
C SER A 47 14.34 -13.42 -2.13
N TYR A 48 13.90 -14.58 -2.62
CA TYR A 48 12.50 -14.83 -2.95
C TYR A 48 11.55 -14.52 -1.77
N GLY A 49 11.97 -14.88 -0.55
CA GLY A 49 11.24 -14.58 0.69
C GLY A 49 11.08 -13.07 0.95
N ALA A 50 12.09 -12.26 0.63
CA ALA A 50 12.00 -10.81 0.78
C ALA A 50 10.90 -10.23 -0.13
N VAL A 51 10.84 -10.67 -1.40
CA VAL A 51 9.80 -10.22 -2.34
C VAL A 51 8.41 -10.68 -1.89
N ARG A 52 8.28 -11.91 -1.35
CA ARG A 52 7.02 -12.35 -0.73
C ARG A 52 6.59 -11.44 0.41
N GLU A 53 7.50 -10.99 1.26
CA GLU A 53 7.18 -10.04 2.33
C GLU A 53 6.80 -8.65 1.80
N TRP A 54 7.33 -8.23 0.66
CA TRP A 54 6.91 -6.98 0.00
C TRP A 54 5.46 -7.03 -0.47
N THR A 55 4.90 -8.22 -0.72
CA THR A 55 3.46 -8.36 -1.03
C THR A 55 2.55 -8.05 0.14
N LYS A 56 3.09 -7.97 1.37
CA LYS A 56 2.36 -7.63 2.60
C LYS A 56 2.65 -6.22 3.09
N ASN A 57 3.91 -5.78 2.98
CA ASN A 57 4.41 -4.55 3.61
C ASN A 57 4.94 -3.51 2.60
N GLY A 58 4.96 -3.87 1.32
CA GLY A 58 5.57 -3.06 0.26
C GLY A 58 7.09 -3.19 0.16
N ALA A 59 7.64 -2.77 -0.97
CA ALA A 59 9.08 -2.79 -1.19
C ALA A 59 9.82 -1.65 -0.45
N PRO A 60 11.06 -1.87 0.00
CA PRO A 60 11.95 -0.81 0.47
C PRO A 60 12.20 0.26 -0.60
N SER A 61 12.39 1.52 -0.18
CA SER A 61 12.60 2.66 -1.08
C SER A 61 13.78 2.47 -2.04
N LYS A 62 14.86 1.80 -1.59
CA LYS A 62 16.06 1.53 -2.40
C LYS A 62 15.78 0.70 -3.67
N HIS A 63 14.70 -0.08 -3.70
CA HIS A 63 14.35 -0.90 -4.85
C HIS A 63 13.32 -0.25 -5.79
N VAL A 64 12.78 0.93 -5.46
CA VAL A 64 11.69 1.55 -6.23
C VAL A 64 12.10 1.87 -7.67
N ASN A 65 13.31 2.39 -7.89
CA ASN A 65 13.79 2.68 -9.26
C ASN A 65 13.88 1.39 -10.08
N THR A 66 14.48 0.35 -9.50
CA THR A 66 14.60 -0.97 -10.13
C THR A 66 13.24 -1.56 -10.50
N LEU A 67 12.25 -1.45 -9.61
CA LEU A 67 10.89 -1.91 -9.87
C LEU A 67 10.17 -1.11 -10.96
N LEU A 68 10.44 0.20 -11.06
CA LEU A 68 9.89 1.04 -12.13
C LEU A 68 10.50 0.69 -13.49
N GLU A 69 11.81 0.47 -13.56
CA GLU A 69 12.45 0.01 -14.80
C GLU A 69 11.98 -1.38 -15.21
N LEU A 70 11.79 -2.29 -14.25
CA LEU A 70 11.20 -3.60 -14.50
C LEU A 70 9.77 -3.49 -15.03
N ALA A 71 8.94 -2.64 -14.43
CA ALA A 71 7.58 -2.42 -14.92
C ALA A 71 7.60 -1.89 -16.36
N LYS A 72 8.49 -0.93 -16.66
CA LYS A 72 8.67 -0.38 -17.99
C LYS A 72 9.13 -1.43 -19.01
N SER A 73 10.01 -2.36 -18.65
CA SER A 73 10.45 -3.43 -19.56
C SER A 73 9.34 -4.41 -19.92
N HIS A 74 8.23 -4.42 -19.18
CA HIS A 74 7.04 -5.22 -19.44
C HIS A 74 5.84 -4.39 -19.93
N ASP A 75 6.04 -3.11 -20.29
CA ASP A 75 4.96 -2.17 -20.66
C ASP A 75 3.87 -2.02 -19.58
N ILE A 76 4.25 -2.17 -18.31
CA ILE A 76 3.36 -2.03 -17.15
C ILE A 76 3.38 -0.58 -16.68
N ARG A 77 2.22 0.07 -16.75
CA ARG A 77 2.03 1.43 -16.24
C ARG A 77 1.90 1.44 -14.72
N ILE A 78 3.01 1.70 -14.04
CA ILE A 78 3.07 1.95 -12.59
C ILE A 78 3.87 3.21 -12.31
N TYR A 79 3.42 3.99 -11.33
CA TYR A 79 4.01 5.28 -10.97
C TYR A 79 4.76 5.20 -9.66
N ARG A 80 5.78 6.06 -9.53
CA ARG A 80 6.59 6.16 -8.32
C ARG A 80 5.76 6.33 -7.05
N TYR A 81 4.73 7.17 -7.07
CA TYR A 81 3.90 7.41 -5.89
C TYR A 81 3.07 6.20 -5.46
N GLN A 82 2.91 5.18 -6.31
CA GLN A 82 2.24 3.93 -5.94
C GLN A 82 3.19 3.03 -5.14
N LEU A 83 4.47 2.97 -5.55
CA LEU A 83 5.52 2.21 -4.86
C LEU A 83 6.16 2.95 -3.68
N LEU A 84 6.05 4.28 -3.67
CA LEU A 84 6.54 5.19 -2.63
C LEU A 84 5.51 6.31 -2.37
N PRO A 85 4.38 6.00 -1.70
CA PRO A 85 3.33 6.97 -1.42
C PRO A 85 3.84 8.16 -0.60
N THR A 86 3.48 9.35 -1.07
CA THR A 86 3.73 10.60 -0.35
C THR A 86 2.75 10.76 0.80
N ARG A 87 3.05 11.66 1.75
CA ARG A 87 2.11 11.98 2.83
C ARG A 87 0.76 12.46 2.29
N ALA A 88 0.75 13.23 1.21
CA ALA A 88 -0.46 13.70 0.57
C ALA A 88 -1.32 12.54 0.01
N VAL A 89 -0.71 11.58 -0.68
CA VAL A 89 -1.42 10.39 -1.21
C VAL A 89 -2.01 9.57 -0.06
N VAL A 90 -1.22 9.33 0.99
CA VAL A 90 -1.68 8.58 2.16
C VAL A 90 -2.83 9.31 2.85
N ASN A 91 -2.75 10.63 3.01
CA ASN A 91 -3.82 11.44 3.60
C ASN A 91 -5.11 11.36 2.77
N HIS A 92 -5.03 11.42 1.44
CA HIS A 92 -6.22 11.29 0.59
C HIS A 92 -6.91 9.94 0.77
N TRP A 93 -6.16 8.84 0.81
CA TRP A 93 -6.71 7.51 1.05
C TRP A 93 -7.31 7.37 2.45
N LEU A 94 -6.64 7.88 3.49
CA LEU A 94 -7.17 7.87 4.85
C LEU A 94 -8.48 8.66 4.96
N ASN A 95 -8.58 9.83 4.33
CA ASN A 95 -9.83 10.61 4.29
C ASN A 95 -10.91 9.87 3.50
N TRP A 96 -10.59 9.26 2.37
CA TRP A 96 -11.55 8.48 1.59
C TRP A 96 -12.09 7.28 2.39
N CYS A 97 -11.22 6.53 3.07
CA CYS A 97 -11.63 5.44 3.95
C CYS A 97 -12.55 5.93 5.08
N TYR A 98 -12.19 7.05 5.73
CA TYR A 98 -13.06 7.67 6.74
C TYR A 98 -14.45 7.97 6.19
N GLU A 99 -14.52 8.67 5.06
CA GLU A 99 -15.78 9.13 4.48
C GLU A 99 -16.70 7.97 4.09
N ILE A 100 -16.13 6.82 3.72
CA ILE A 100 -16.90 5.60 3.45
C ILE A 100 -17.39 4.93 4.73
N ASP A 101 -16.58 4.95 5.79
CA ASP A 101 -16.84 4.18 7.01
C ASP A 101 -17.65 4.95 8.06
N LYS A 102 -17.62 6.28 8.07
CA LYS A 102 -18.18 7.14 9.14
C LYS A 102 -19.66 6.92 9.43
N ASP A 103 -20.43 6.46 8.45
CA ASP A 103 -21.88 6.22 8.55
C ASP A 103 -22.24 4.71 8.53
N ARG A 104 -21.24 3.83 8.52
CA ARG A 104 -21.42 2.36 8.45
C ARG A 104 -21.18 1.70 9.80
N HIS A 105 -21.89 0.60 10.06
CA HIS A 105 -21.57 -0.25 11.20
C HIS A 105 -20.16 -0.82 11.00
N VAL A 106 -19.32 -0.73 12.03
CA VAL A 106 -17.90 -1.10 11.95
C VAL A 106 -17.77 -2.58 11.57
N SER A 107 -17.57 -2.85 10.28
CA SER A 107 -17.21 -4.17 9.78
C SER A 107 -15.81 -4.50 10.29
N LYS A 108 -15.66 -5.64 10.98
CA LYS A 108 -14.38 -6.09 11.56
C LYS A 108 -13.20 -6.10 10.57
N HIS A 109 -13.48 -6.13 9.25
CA HIS A 109 -12.47 -6.18 8.19
C HIS A 109 -12.04 -4.82 7.63
N LEU A 110 -12.75 -3.73 7.92
CA LEU A 110 -12.42 -2.39 7.44
C LEU A 110 -11.80 -1.59 8.59
N PHE A 111 -10.49 -1.33 8.47
CA PHE A 111 -9.70 -0.33 9.21
C PHE A 111 -10.14 -0.04 10.66
N GLN A 112 -9.67 -0.85 11.61
CA GLN A 112 -9.93 -0.66 13.05
C GLN A 112 -9.04 0.42 13.73
N HIS A 113 -8.61 1.47 13.04
CA HIS A 113 -7.68 2.46 13.62
C HIS A 113 -8.33 3.67 14.30
N TRP A 114 -9.65 3.83 14.19
CA TRP A 114 -10.43 4.97 14.69
C TRP A 114 -10.60 5.08 16.22
N LYS A 115 -9.69 4.51 17.02
CA LYS A 115 -9.85 4.43 18.49
C LYS A 115 -10.05 5.79 19.18
N ALA A 116 -9.71 6.91 18.54
CA ALA A 116 -9.82 8.25 19.13
C ALA A 116 -10.98 9.13 18.60
N SER A 117 -11.38 9.05 17.32
CA SER A 117 -12.36 10.00 16.75
C SER A 117 -13.82 9.61 17.02
N MET A 118 -14.14 8.31 17.00
CA MET A 118 -15.50 7.80 17.23
C MET A 118 -16.00 7.99 18.67
N LYS A 119 -15.10 8.22 19.65
CA LYS A 119 -15.47 8.53 21.03
C LYS A 119 -15.94 9.97 21.24
N LYS A 120 -15.59 10.91 20.35
CA LYS A 120 -15.97 12.33 20.51
C LYS A 120 -17.31 12.70 19.86
N GLY A 121 -17.93 11.78 19.11
CA GLY A 121 -19.24 11.98 18.47
C GLY A 121 -20.44 11.44 19.26
N ARG A 122 -20.23 10.76 20.38
CA ARG A 122 -21.31 10.33 21.30
C ARG A 122 -21.29 11.19 22.56
N VAL A 123 -21.66 12.46 22.39
CA VAL A 123 -22.27 13.23 23.48
C VAL A 123 -23.69 13.49 23.00
N ALA A 124 -24.59 12.61 23.42
CA ALA A 124 -26.02 12.87 23.49
C ALA A 124 -26.36 12.91 24.98
#